data_AF-A0A2R6DIR9-F1
#
_entry.id   AF-A0A2R6DIR9-F1
#
_cell.length_a   1.000
_cell.length_b   1.000
_cell.length_c   1.000
_cell.angle_alpha   90.00
_cell.angle_beta   90.00
_cell.angle_gamma   90.00
#
_symmetry.space_group_name_H-M   'P 1'
#
loop_
_entity.id
_entity.type
_entity.pdbx_description
1 polymer ?
#
loop_
_entity_poly.entity_id
_entity_poly.type
_entity_poly.pdbx_seq_one_letter_code
_entity_poly.pdbx_strand_id
1 'polypeptide(L)'
;MKLRYYADAPNSDDHERVLDLLHTIYDKYGTPIEIERVNKRWGWIQVFPGKVRDSSPEDVYDRDFHYNRTLGSNIGESPSKAFKSSGRHIDLDGYVGIIDDGLVWATMYRGDAIGYGPDLDEDSTTLGFLDQVVKQGLDAIEEKYMGDEERERSVIDQFLATDVIDGTVRQDVTVGSSLVPQELSPGIQSAVEEIATRTIDAVIETEEADWVIHTAKMLDAPTLDTAVGHVIIRDQLYRQDNDLNIEETKRAVVFNTFPWELDIEVVPDVLKRLTTHPGSIGIEVFAGVEGNFHQITD
;
A
#
# COMPACT_ATOMS: atom_id res chain seq x y z
N MET A 1 -9.63 -0.03 10.73
CA MET A 1 -9.47 -1.47 10.45
C MET A 1 -10.59 -2.36 11.01
N LYS A 2 -11.04 -3.35 10.23
CA LYS A 2 -11.99 -4.43 10.60
C LYS A 2 -11.79 -5.66 9.71
N LEU A 3 -12.25 -6.84 10.13
CA LEU A 3 -12.29 -8.03 9.26
C LEU A 3 -13.64 -8.13 8.56
N ARG A 4 -13.64 -8.52 7.29
CA ARG A 4 -14.85 -8.83 6.53
C ARG A 4 -14.80 -10.26 6.03
N TYR A 5 -15.82 -11.03 6.34
CA TYR A 5 -16.06 -12.34 5.75
C TYR A 5 -17.02 -12.23 4.58
N TYR A 6 -16.57 -12.63 3.40
CA TYR A 6 -17.40 -12.73 2.19
C TYR A 6 -18.10 -14.09 2.18
N ALA A 7 -19.25 -14.15 2.84
CA ALA A 7 -20.01 -15.37 3.06
C ALA A 7 -20.94 -15.72 1.88
N ASP A 8 -21.36 -16.95 1.68
CA ASP A 8 -21.08 -18.12 2.50
C ASP A 8 -20.05 -19.03 1.82
N ALA A 9 -19.13 -19.64 2.57
CA ALA A 9 -18.16 -20.57 2.00
C ALA A 9 -18.86 -21.76 1.31
N PRO A 10 -18.31 -22.30 0.21
CA PRO A 10 -18.90 -23.44 -0.49
C PRO A 10 -19.04 -24.72 0.34
N ASN A 11 -18.17 -24.92 1.32
CA ASN A 11 -18.17 -26.04 2.27
C ASN A 11 -18.83 -25.58 3.57
N SER A 12 -19.77 -26.38 4.10
CA SER A 12 -20.50 -26.06 5.33
C SER A 12 -19.60 -26.05 6.57
N ASP A 13 -18.66 -26.99 6.66
CA ASP A 13 -17.80 -27.15 7.82
C ASP A 13 -16.81 -25.98 7.89
N ASP A 14 -16.28 -25.56 6.74
CA ASP A 14 -15.45 -24.34 6.64
C ASP A 14 -16.26 -23.09 7.00
N HIS A 15 -17.51 -23.00 6.53
CA HIS A 15 -18.38 -21.86 6.84
C HIS A 15 -18.64 -21.74 8.35
N GLU A 16 -19.04 -22.83 9.01
CA GLU A 16 -19.28 -22.86 10.44
C GLU A 16 -18.00 -22.53 11.22
N ARG A 17 -16.87 -23.13 10.84
CA ARG A 17 -15.59 -22.86 11.49
C ARG A 17 -15.14 -21.41 11.32
N VAL A 18 -15.34 -20.80 10.16
CA VAL A 18 -15.06 -19.36 9.95
C VAL A 18 -15.90 -18.52 10.91
N LEU A 19 -17.19 -18.80 11.06
CA LEU A 19 -18.06 -18.05 11.98
C LEU A 19 -17.60 -18.19 13.44
N ASP A 20 -17.23 -19.39 13.88
CA ASP A 20 -16.72 -19.64 15.23
C ASP A 20 -15.40 -18.89 15.51
N LEU A 21 -14.48 -18.88 14.54
CA LEU A 21 -13.23 -18.13 14.66
C LEU A 21 -13.47 -16.63 14.72
N LEU A 22 -14.36 -16.10 13.87
CA LEU A 22 -14.72 -14.67 13.89
C LEU A 22 -15.39 -14.26 15.21
N HIS A 23 -16.25 -15.10 15.79
CA HIS A 23 -16.79 -14.90 17.13
C HIS A 23 -15.68 -14.84 18.18
N THR A 24 -14.76 -15.81 18.13
CA THR A 24 -13.62 -15.88 19.06
C THR A 24 -12.75 -14.63 18.96
N ILE A 25 -12.46 -14.15 17.74
CA ILE A 25 -11.67 -12.95 17.50
C ILE A 25 -12.38 -11.72 18.08
N TYR A 26 -13.69 -11.58 17.83
CA TYR A 26 -14.49 -10.49 18.37
C TYR A 26 -14.49 -10.50 19.91
N ASP A 27 -14.80 -11.64 20.52
CA ASP A 27 -14.90 -11.75 21.98
C ASP A 27 -13.55 -11.55 22.68
N LYS A 28 -12.47 -12.03 22.07
CA LYS A 28 -11.13 -12.00 22.67
C LYS A 28 -10.44 -10.65 22.49
N TYR A 29 -10.56 -10.03 21.31
CA TYR A 29 -9.78 -8.84 20.94
C TYR A 29 -10.63 -7.59 20.69
N GLY A 30 -11.96 -7.72 20.61
CA GLY A 30 -12.85 -6.60 20.26
C GLY A 30 -12.69 -6.12 18.81
N THR A 31 -11.98 -6.86 17.96
CA THR A 31 -11.77 -6.52 16.55
C THR A 31 -13.14 -6.43 15.85
N PRO A 32 -13.49 -5.30 15.21
CA PRO A 32 -14.76 -5.19 14.51
C PRO A 32 -14.82 -6.19 13.35
N ILE A 33 -15.98 -6.83 13.19
CA ILE A 33 -16.20 -7.84 12.15
C ILE A 33 -17.44 -7.46 11.32
N GLU A 34 -17.37 -7.68 10.02
CA GLU A 34 -18.48 -7.61 9.07
C GLU A 34 -18.65 -8.94 8.34
N ILE A 35 -19.90 -9.33 8.10
CA ILE A 35 -20.23 -10.49 7.28
C ILE A 35 -21.03 -9.99 6.08
N GLU A 36 -20.44 -10.16 4.90
CA GLU A 36 -21.03 -9.86 3.60
C GLU A 36 -21.54 -11.15 2.98
N ARG A 37 -22.85 -11.40 3.02
CA ARG A 37 -23.43 -12.58 2.38
C ARG A 37 -23.59 -12.33 0.88
N VAL A 38 -22.54 -12.66 0.12
CA VAL A 38 -22.48 -12.64 -1.35
C VAL A 38 -23.18 -13.84 -1.99
N ASN A 39 -23.15 -15.00 -1.34
CA ASN A 39 -23.83 -16.19 -1.83
C ASN A 39 -24.53 -16.90 -0.67
N LYS A 40 -25.87 -16.88 -0.68
CA LYS A 40 -26.73 -17.40 0.39
C LYS A 40 -26.87 -18.92 0.25
N ARG A 41 -25.79 -19.64 0.54
CA ARG A 41 -25.74 -21.11 0.45
C ARG A 41 -26.36 -21.75 1.68
N TRP A 42 -26.08 -21.19 2.84
CA TRP A 42 -26.47 -21.75 4.12
C TRP A 42 -27.61 -20.95 4.75
N GLY A 43 -28.16 -21.48 5.83
CA GLY A 43 -29.27 -20.87 6.56
C GLY A 43 -28.98 -19.45 7.04
N TRP A 44 -29.92 -18.88 7.78
CA TRP A 44 -29.71 -17.55 8.37
C TRP A 44 -28.56 -17.58 9.38
N ILE A 45 -27.56 -16.70 9.21
CA ILE A 45 -26.49 -16.48 10.21
C ILE A 45 -27.13 -15.77 11.40
N GLN A 46 -27.42 -16.50 12.47
CA GLN A 46 -28.04 -15.94 13.67
C GLN A 46 -27.06 -15.06 14.45
N VAL A 47 -27.58 -13.95 14.99
CA VAL A 47 -27.01 -13.08 16.03
C VAL A 47 -25.47 -13.08 16.07
N PHE A 48 -24.86 -12.43 15.09
CA PHE A 48 -23.45 -12.13 15.11
C PHE A 48 -23.25 -10.72 15.70
N PRO A 49 -22.25 -10.47 16.58
CA PRO A 49 -22.07 -9.16 17.24
C PRO A 49 -21.62 -8.04 16.27
N GLY A 50 -21.17 -8.41 15.07
CA GLY A 50 -20.85 -7.51 13.97
C GLY A 50 -22.02 -7.21 13.02
N LYS A 51 -21.73 -6.49 11.93
CA LYS A 51 -22.74 -6.20 10.90
C LYS A 51 -22.85 -7.37 9.94
N VAL A 52 -24.08 -7.85 9.72
CA VAL A 52 -24.39 -8.82 8.67
C VAL A 52 -25.21 -8.12 7.60
N ARG A 53 -24.77 -8.19 6.33
CA ARG A 53 -25.52 -7.65 5.20
C ARG A 53 -25.49 -8.62 4.03
N ASP A 54 -26.55 -8.56 3.24
CA ASP A 54 -26.67 -9.33 2.01
C ASP A 54 -26.27 -8.42 0.84
N SER A 55 -25.53 -8.96 -0.13
CA SER A 55 -25.15 -8.22 -1.34
C SER A 55 -24.99 -9.18 -2.51
N SER A 56 -25.08 -8.68 -3.75
CA SER A 56 -24.77 -9.53 -4.91
C SER A 56 -23.25 -9.69 -5.05
N PRO A 57 -22.76 -10.82 -5.62
CA PRO A 57 -21.35 -10.98 -5.94
C PRO A 57 -20.81 -9.84 -6.81
N GLU A 58 -21.62 -9.37 -7.76
CA GLU A 58 -21.29 -8.26 -8.66
C GLU A 58 -21.09 -6.95 -7.90
N ASP A 59 -22.03 -6.56 -7.04
CA ASP A 59 -21.93 -5.31 -6.26
C ASP A 59 -20.71 -5.32 -5.33
N VAL A 60 -20.38 -6.49 -4.77
CA VAL A 60 -19.23 -6.63 -3.89
C VAL A 60 -17.93 -6.62 -4.67
N TYR A 61 -17.87 -7.30 -5.81
CA TYR A 61 -16.71 -7.26 -6.68
C TYR A 61 -16.44 -5.83 -7.14
N ASP A 62 -17.44 -5.15 -7.69
CA ASP A 62 -17.29 -3.79 -8.21
C ASP A 62 -16.89 -2.78 -7.13
N ARG A 63 -17.39 -2.97 -5.89
CA ARG A 63 -17.08 -2.10 -4.75
C ARG A 63 -15.70 -2.37 -4.14
N ASP A 64 -15.38 -3.63 -3.88
CA ASP A 64 -14.25 -4.00 -3.02
C ASP A 64 -13.05 -4.55 -3.81
N PHE A 65 -13.25 -5.19 -4.95
CA PHE A 65 -12.19 -5.93 -5.67
C PHE A 65 -11.82 -5.29 -7.01
N HIS A 66 -12.80 -4.78 -7.73
CA HIS A 66 -12.61 -4.21 -9.06
C HIS A 66 -11.73 -2.98 -9.00
N TYR A 67 -10.64 -3.00 -9.77
CA TYR A 67 -9.63 -1.93 -9.79
C TYR A 67 -9.01 -1.60 -8.43
N ASN A 68 -9.07 -2.52 -7.46
CA ASN A 68 -8.48 -2.30 -6.15
C ASN A 68 -6.97 -2.61 -6.15
N ARG A 69 -6.17 -1.56 -6.33
CA ARG A 69 -4.70 -1.68 -6.37
C ARG A 69 -4.09 -1.98 -5.02
N THR A 70 -4.65 -1.42 -3.95
CA THR A 70 -4.16 -1.68 -2.59
C THR A 70 -4.22 -3.17 -2.30
N LEU A 71 -5.35 -3.81 -2.62
CA LEU A 71 -5.51 -5.25 -2.57
C LEU A 71 -4.52 -5.96 -3.48
N GLY A 72 -4.46 -5.58 -4.76
CA GLY A 72 -3.59 -6.25 -5.74
C GLY A 72 -2.10 -6.24 -5.36
N SER A 73 -1.61 -5.12 -4.84
CA SER A 73 -0.25 -4.98 -4.32
C SER A 73 0.00 -5.83 -3.07
N ASN A 74 -1.00 -5.97 -2.20
CA ASN A 74 -0.91 -6.73 -0.96
C ASN A 74 -1.00 -8.26 -1.17
N ILE A 75 -1.61 -8.72 -2.26
CA ILE A 75 -1.73 -10.16 -2.59
C ILE A 75 -0.75 -10.60 -3.69
N GLY A 76 -0.03 -9.66 -4.32
CA GLY A 76 0.98 -9.95 -5.34
C GLY A 76 0.42 -10.24 -6.74
N GLU A 77 -0.87 -10.07 -6.98
CA GLU A 77 -1.50 -10.21 -8.29
C GLU A 77 -2.78 -9.38 -8.43
N SER A 78 -3.28 -9.19 -9.66
CA SER A 78 -4.48 -8.40 -9.87
C SER A 78 -5.70 -9.07 -9.22
N PRO A 79 -6.62 -8.30 -8.60
CA PRO A 79 -7.84 -8.88 -8.02
C PRO A 79 -8.70 -9.63 -9.03
N SER A 80 -8.66 -9.21 -10.30
CA SER A 80 -9.33 -9.91 -11.40
C SER A 80 -8.71 -11.27 -11.70
N LYS A 81 -7.41 -11.46 -11.49
CA LYS A 81 -6.77 -12.76 -11.67
C LYS A 81 -7.02 -13.66 -10.46
N ALA A 82 -6.97 -13.10 -9.25
CA ALA A 82 -7.15 -13.85 -8.00
C ALA A 82 -8.61 -14.28 -7.76
N PHE A 83 -9.59 -13.41 -8.05
CA PHE A 83 -10.97 -13.57 -7.58
C PHE A 83 -12.02 -13.63 -8.70
N LYS A 84 -11.59 -13.61 -9.96
CA LYS A 84 -12.48 -13.80 -11.11
C LYS A 84 -12.02 -15.00 -11.91
N SER A 85 -12.85 -16.04 -11.95
CA SER A 85 -12.58 -17.19 -12.81
C SER A 85 -12.95 -16.87 -14.26
N SER A 86 -12.40 -17.64 -15.20
CA SER A 86 -12.52 -17.37 -16.65
C SER A 86 -13.96 -17.08 -17.09
N GLY A 87 -14.20 -15.86 -17.61
CA GLY A 87 -15.52 -15.39 -18.05
C GLY A 87 -16.14 -14.32 -17.14
N ARG A 88 -17.43 -14.49 -16.81
CA ARG A 88 -18.21 -13.57 -15.94
C ARG A 88 -18.35 -14.04 -14.49
N HIS A 89 -17.73 -15.17 -14.12
CA HIS A 89 -17.95 -15.75 -12.80
C HIS A 89 -17.02 -15.11 -11.76
N ILE A 90 -17.65 -14.55 -10.72
CA ILE A 90 -17.01 -13.86 -9.61
C ILE A 90 -16.91 -14.87 -8.46
N ASP A 91 -15.68 -15.13 -8.00
CA ASP A 91 -15.39 -16.14 -6.99
C ASP A 91 -14.94 -15.46 -5.70
N LEU A 92 -15.91 -14.93 -4.94
CA LEU A 92 -15.67 -14.12 -3.74
C LEU A 92 -16.14 -14.78 -2.45
N ASP A 93 -16.97 -15.81 -2.53
CA ASP A 93 -17.52 -16.45 -1.35
C ASP A 93 -16.46 -17.29 -0.63
N GLY A 94 -16.50 -17.37 0.71
CA GLY A 94 -15.54 -18.13 1.50
C GLY A 94 -14.21 -17.43 1.81
N TYR A 95 -13.99 -16.21 1.31
CA TYR A 95 -12.78 -15.43 1.57
C TYR A 95 -12.94 -14.47 2.74
N VAL A 96 -11.83 -14.12 3.38
CA VAL A 96 -11.78 -13.09 4.43
C VAL A 96 -10.86 -11.97 3.98
N GLY A 97 -11.30 -10.73 4.20
CA GLY A 97 -10.55 -9.53 3.90
C GLY A 97 -10.34 -8.65 5.12
N ILE A 98 -9.28 -7.85 5.05
CA ILE A 98 -9.00 -6.75 5.98
C ILE A 98 -9.52 -5.47 5.34
N ILE A 99 -10.33 -4.72 6.07
CA ILE A 99 -10.92 -3.46 5.60
C ILE A 99 -10.34 -2.30 6.40
N ASP A 100 -9.71 -1.36 5.69
CA ASP A 100 -9.23 -0.09 6.21
C ASP A 100 -9.44 1.00 5.15
N ASP A 101 -10.49 1.82 5.33
CA ASP A 101 -11.06 2.75 4.32
C ASP A 101 -11.38 2.15 2.93
N GLY A 102 -11.26 0.83 2.80
CA GLY A 102 -11.45 0.02 1.60
C GLY A 102 -10.93 -1.39 1.87
N LEU A 103 -11.12 -2.34 0.95
CA LEU A 103 -10.50 -3.65 1.08
C LEU A 103 -8.99 -3.51 0.83
N VAL A 104 -8.16 -3.79 1.84
CA VAL A 104 -6.70 -3.61 1.72
C VAL A 104 -5.97 -4.93 1.49
N TRP A 105 -6.48 -6.04 2.00
CA TRP A 105 -5.91 -7.38 1.82
C TRP A 105 -7.04 -8.42 1.86
N ALA A 106 -6.87 -9.55 1.20
CA ALA A 106 -7.78 -10.69 1.31
C ALA A 106 -7.03 -12.02 1.19
N THR A 107 -7.60 -13.06 1.80
CA THR A 107 -7.10 -14.43 1.65
C THR A 107 -7.20 -14.85 0.18
N MET A 108 -6.21 -15.60 -0.31
CA MET A 108 -6.19 -16.08 -1.70
C MET A 108 -6.74 -17.50 -1.84
N TYR A 109 -6.84 -18.23 -0.73
CA TYR A 109 -7.34 -19.60 -0.70
C TYR A 109 -8.46 -19.77 0.34
N ARG A 110 -9.47 -20.56 0.00
CA ARG A 110 -10.61 -20.87 0.87
C ARG A 110 -10.29 -22.05 1.78
N GLY A 111 -10.99 -22.14 2.92
CA GLY A 111 -10.87 -23.29 3.81
C GLY A 111 -9.49 -23.35 4.45
N ASP A 112 -8.93 -24.55 4.57
CA ASP A 112 -7.57 -24.79 5.06
C ASP A 112 -6.57 -25.03 3.91
N ALA A 113 -5.32 -25.35 4.24
CA ALA A 113 -4.27 -25.60 3.25
C ALA A 113 -4.41 -26.95 2.53
N ILE A 114 -5.33 -27.82 2.96
CA ILE A 114 -5.46 -29.17 2.40
C ILE A 114 -5.99 -29.06 0.96
N GLY A 115 -5.16 -29.50 0.01
CA GLY A 115 -5.51 -29.53 -1.42
C GLY A 115 -4.87 -28.45 -2.27
N TYR A 116 -4.12 -27.51 -1.67
CA TYR A 116 -3.42 -26.45 -2.41
C TYR A 116 -1.92 -26.70 -2.59
N GLY A 117 -1.37 -27.74 -1.98
CA GLY A 117 0.04 -28.14 -2.12
C GLY A 117 0.86 -27.92 -0.85
N PRO A 118 2.05 -28.55 -0.74
CA PRO A 118 2.86 -28.52 0.48
C PRO A 118 3.58 -27.19 0.73
N ASP A 119 3.71 -26.35 -0.29
CA ASP A 119 4.48 -25.10 -0.26
C ASP A 119 3.60 -23.86 0.00
N LEU A 120 2.31 -24.07 0.32
CA LEU A 120 1.39 -22.97 0.60
C LEU A 120 1.56 -22.50 2.05
N ASP A 121 1.81 -21.21 2.23
CA ASP A 121 1.76 -20.58 3.55
C ASP A 121 0.37 -20.74 4.17
N GLU A 122 0.29 -21.33 5.37
CA GLU A 122 -0.99 -21.67 6.02
C GLU A 122 -1.91 -20.44 6.15
N ASP A 123 -1.32 -19.26 6.37
CA ASP A 123 -1.99 -17.98 6.55
C ASP A 123 -2.47 -17.31 5.23
N SER A 124 -2.20 -17.94 4.09
CA SER A 124 -2.79 -17.56 2.79
C SER A 124 -4.21 -18.14 2.62
N THR A 125 -4.60 -19.05 3.51
CA THR A 125 -5.93 -19.68 3.55
C THR A 125 -6.85 -18.98 4.54
N THR A 126 -8.16 -18.99 4.29
CA THR A 126 -9.14 -18.37 5.20
C THR A 126 -9.05 -18.93 6.63
N LEU A 127 -9.01 -20.25 6.81
CA LEU A 127 -8.96 -20.84 8.14
C LEU A 127 -7.60 -20.63 8.79
N GLY A 128 -6.50 -20.78 8.06
CA GLY A 128 -5.17 -20.58 8.61
C GLY A 128 -4.92 -19.13 9.04
N PHE A 129 -5.36 -18.15 8.25
CA PHE A 129 -5.29 -16.73 8.61
C PHE A 129 -6.10 -16.45 9.90
N LEU A 130 -7.36 -16.89 9.95
CA LEU A 130 -8.20 -16.67 11.12
C LEU A 130 -7.65 -17.38 12.38
N ASP A 131 -7.11 -18.59 12.23
CA ASP A 131 -6.43 -19.31 13.32
C ASP A 131 -5.19 -18.55 13.82
N GLN A 132 -4.45 -17.89 12.93
CA GLN A 132 -3.33 -17.02 13.31
C GLN A 132 -3.82 -15.79 14.08
N VAL A 133 -4.88 -15.12 13.60
CA VAL A 133 -5.47 -13.96 14.30
C VAL A 133 -6.01 -14.36 15.68
N VAL A 134 -6.61 -15.54 15.84
CA VAL A 134 -7.03 -16.06 17.16
C VAL A 134 -5.84 -16.22 18.12
N LYS A 135 -4.66 -16.59 17.60
CA LYS A 135 -3.45 -16.80 18.41
C LYS A 135 -2.74 -15.49 18.74
N GLN A 136 -2.59 -14.61 17.75
CA GLN A 136 -1.68 -13.46 17.79
C GLN A 136 -2.41 -12.10 17.90
N GLY A 137 -3.71 -12.04 17.57
CA GLY A 137 -4.49 -10.81 17.68
C GLY A 137 -4.22 -9.82 16.54
N LEU A 138 -4.10 -8.53 16.88
CA LEU A 138 -3.93 -7.45 15.91
C LEU A 138 -2.62 -7.56 15.12
N ASP A 139 -1.54 -8.05 15.73
CA ASP A 139 -0.23 -8.23 15.09
C ASP A 139 -0.34 -9.08 13.80
N ALA A 140 -1.15 -10.14 13.81
CA ALA A 140 -1.37 -10.99 12.63
C ALA A 140 -2.18 -10.30 11.52
N ILE A 141 -3.02 -9.32 11.88
CA ILE A 141 -3.77 -8.53 10.91
C ILE A 141 -2.83 -7.48 10.30
N GLU A 142 -2.02 -6.82 11.13
CA GLU A 142 -1.04 -5.82 10.71
C GLU A 142 0.07 -6.42 9.84
N GLU A 143 0.50 -7.66 10.10
CA GLU A 143 1.48 -8.37 9.27
C GLU A 143 0.99 -8.60 7.82
N LYS A 144 -0.33 -8.70 7.60
CA LYS A 144 -0.90 -9.03 6.28
C LYS A 144 -1.01 -7.86 5.32
N TYR A 145 -1.00 -6.63 5.79
CA TYR A 145 -0.98 -5.48 4.91
C TYR A 145 0.27 -4.67 5.23
N MET A 146 1.18 -4.58 4.26
CA MET A 146 2.46 -3.87 4.39
C MET A 146 2.22 -2.52 5.05
N GLY A 147 2.91 -2.27 6.18
CA GLY A 147 2.95 -0.95 6.78
C GLY A 147 3.40 0.06 5.74
N ASP A 148 2.78 1.25 5.73
CA ASP A 148 3.05 2.28 4.73
C ASP A 148 4.55 2.62 4.61
N GLU A 149 5.30 2.49 5.71
CA GLU A 149 6.75 2.68 5.77
C GLU A 149 7.57 1.56 5.09
N GLU A 150 7.15 0.29 5.17
CA GLU A 150 7.83 -0.83 4.50
C GLU A 150 7.59 -0.80 2.98
N ARG A 151 6.44 -0.30 2.54
CA ARG A 151 6.13 -0.11 1.12
C ARG A 151 6.91 1.07 0.52
N GLU A 152 7.05 2.19 1.21
CA GLU A 152 7.92 3.30 0.75
C GLU A 152 9.38 2.88 0.67
N ARG A 153 9.87 2.09 1.65
CA ARG A 153 11.20 1.47 1.62
C ARG A 153 11.39 0.54 0.42
N SER A 154 10.41 -0.31 0.10
CA SER A 154 10.50 -1.18 -1.07
C SER A 154 10.58 -0.39 -2.39
N VAL A 155 9.90 0.75 -2.52
CA VAL A 155 9.94 1.57 -3.74
C VAL A 155 11.30 2.21 -3.92
N ILE A 156 11.85 2.79 -2.86
CA ILE A 156 13.19 3.40 -2.93
C ILE A 156 14.25 2.32 -3.16
N ASP A 157 14.16 1.16 -2.51
CA ASP A 157 15.10 0.06 -2.72
C ASP A 157 15.04 -0.47 -4.16
N GLN A 158 13.84 -0.64 -4.73
CA GLN A 158 13.68 -1.05 -6.13
C GLN A 158 14.22 0.02 -7.09
N PHE A 159 13.94 1.30 -6.84
CA PHE A 159 14.45 2.40 -7.67
C PHE A 159 15.97 2.45 -7.65
N LEU A 160 16.57 2.38 -6.46
CA LEU A 160 18.02 2.38 -6.26
C LEU A 160 18.69 1.14 -6.88
N ALA A 161 18.01 -0.01 -6.90
CA ALA A 161 18.52 -1.22 -7.54
C ALA A 161 18.50 -1.18 -9.08
N THR A 162 17.78 -0.21 -9.68
CA THR A 162 17.73 -0.06 -11.15
C THR A 162 18.84 0.81 -11.72
N ASP A 163 19.68 1.43 -10.88
CA ASP A 163 20.80 2.29 -11.27
C ASP A 163 20.42 3.35 -12.33
N VAL A 164 19.20 3.89 -12.25
CA VAL A 164 18.72 4.93 -13.18
C VAL A 164 19.50 6.24 -12.99
N ILE A 165 20.00 6.48 -11.78
CA ILE A 165 20.87 7.60 -11.42
C ILE A 165 22.11 7.01 -10.74
N ASP A 166 23.26 7.13 -11.40
CA ASP A 166 24.54 6.65 -10.89
C ASP A 166 25.12 7.62 -9.83
N GLY A 167 25.32 7.16 -8.60
CA GLY A 167 25.94 7.96 -7.54
C GLY A 167 26.05 7.27 -6.19
N THR A 168 26.54 8.01 -5.19
CA THR A 168 26.62 7.50 -3.80
C THR A 168 25.28 7.73 -3.11
N VAL A 169 24.69 6.64 -2.62
CA VAL A 169 23.33 6.66 -2.05
C VAL A 169 23.36 6.85 -0.53
N ARG A 170 22.50 7.73 -0.04
CA ARG A 170 22.17 7.89 1.38
C ARG A 170 20.65 7.83 1.55
N GLN A 171 20.17 6.83 2.27
CA GLN A 171 18.74 6.70 2.58
C GLN A 171 18.39 7.38 3.91
N ASP A 172 17.11 7.71 4.09
CA ASP A 172 16.54 8.24 5.33
C ASP A 172 17.31 9.48 5.87
N VAL A 173 17.62 10.43 4.98
CA VAL A 173 18.43 11.61 5.31
C VAL A 173 17.58 12.63 6.08
N THR A 174 17.95 12.88 7.33
CA THR A 174 17.30 13.89 8.17
C THR A 174 17.73 15.30 7.76
N VAL A 175 16.77 16.19 7.55
CA VAL A 175 16.96 17.61 7.19
C VAL A 175 16.11 18.55 8.04
N GLY A 176 16.43 19.83 8.02
CA GLY A 176 15.79 20.86 8.85
C GLY A 176 16.45 21.03 10.21
N SER A 177 17.62 20.42 10.41
CA SER A 177 18.36 20.52 11.68
C SER A 177 18.85 21.96 11.92
N SER A 178 19.13 22.72 10.86
CA SER A 178 19.47 24.15 10.94
C SER A 178 18.36 25.03 11.52
N LEU A 179 17.11 24.57 11.50
CA LEU A 179 15.97 25.30 12.07
C LEU A 179 15.86 25.15 13.59
N VAL A 180 16.58 24.20 14.19
CA VAL A 180 16.54 23.92 15.62
C VAL A 180 17.44 24.93 16.36
N PRO A 181 16.89 25.72 17.30
CA PRO A 181 17.70 26.66 18.08
C PRO A 181 18.75 25.93 18.93
N GLN A 182 19.99 26.41 18.91
CA GLN A 182 21.11 25.78 19.63
C GLN A 182 21.05 25.88 21.17
N GLU A 183 20.19 26.75 21.70
CA GLU A 183 20.06 27.00 23.14
C GLU A 183 18.71 26.54 23.68
N LEU A 184 18.44 25.23 23.58
CA LEU A 184 17.25 24.61 24.18
C LEU A 184 17.64 23.67 25.32
N SER A 185 16.78 23.60 26.34
CA SER A 185 16.91 22.55 27.35
C SER A 185 16.65 21.18 26.71
N PRO A 186 17.33 20.09 27.15
CA PRO A 186 17.26 18.79 26.48
C PRO A 186 15.84 18.25 26.23
N GLY A 187 14.91 18.46 27.17
CA GLY A 187 13.52 17.98 27.02
C GLY A 187 12.68 18.79 26.01
N ILE A 188 13.03 20.05 25.75
CA ILE A 188 12.38 20.89 24.73
C ILE A 188 13.04 20.66 23.37
N GLN A 189 14.35 20.42 23.37
CA GLN A 189 15.13 20.18 22.16
C GLN A 189 14.56 19.01 21.35
N SER A 190 14.34 17.84 21.97
CA SER A 190 13.80 16.67 21.24
C SER A 190 12.42 16.92 20.64
N ALA A 191 11.52 17.63 21.35
CA ALA A 191 10.20 17.97 20.83
C ALA A 191 10.28 18.97 19.66
N VAL A 192 11.24 19.91 19.71
CA VAL A 192 11.47 20.86 18.61
C VAL A 192 12.11 20.16 17.40
N GLU A 193 13.06 19.25 17.63
CA GLU A 193 13.67 18.42 16.58
C GLU A 193 12.59 17.61 15.85
N GLU A 194 11.67 16.96 16.56
CA GLU A 194 10.57 16.19 15.97
C GLU A 194 9.66 17.06 15.08
N ILE A 195 9.40 18.31 15.48
CA ILE A 195 8.55 19.23 14.71
C ILE A 195 9.30 19.82 13.51
N ALA A 196 10.58 20.16 13.69
CA ALA A 196 11.38 20.93 12.74
C ALA A 196 12.01 20.06 11.65
N THR A 197 12.41 18.84 12.01
CA THR A 197 13.12 17.95 11.09
C THR A 197 12.17 17.15 10.21
N ARG A 198 12.66 16.76 9.05
CA ARG A 198 11.97 15.92 8.07
C ARG A 198 12.96 14.90 7.53
N THR A 199 12.44 13.80 7.01
CA THR A 199 13.26 12.77 6.35
C THR A 199 13.12 12.90 4.84
N ILE A 200 14.25 12.83 4.13
CA ILE A 200 14.34 12.59 2.70
C ILE A 200 14.54 11.10 2.50
N ASP A 201 13.78 10.51 1.57
CA ASP A 201 13.74 9.06 1.41
C ASP A 201 15.09 8.55 0.84
N ALA A 202 15.66 9.26 -0.13
CA ALA A 202 17.07 9.11 -0.48
C ALA A 202 17.71 10.39 -1.05
N VAL A 203 19.02 10.50 -0.87
CA VAL A 203 19.90 11.41 -1.59
C VAL A 203 20.89 10.59 -2.41
N ILE A 204 21.01 10.87 -3.70
CA ILE A 204 22.04 10.30 -4.57
C ILE A 204 23.04 11.40 -4.92
N GLU A 205 24.23 11.31 -4.35
CA GLU A 205 25.34 12.24 -4.57
C GLU A 205 26.04 11.86 -5.88
N THR A 206 26.01 12.74 -6.89
CA THR A 206 26.65 12.53 -8.20
C THR A 206 27.76 13.56 -8.42
N GLU A 207 28.54 13.44 -9.50
CA GLU A 207 29.54 14.46 -9.85
C GLU A 207 28.92 15.81 -10.25
N GLU A 208 27.66 15.82 -10.70
CA GLU A 208 26.99 17.02 -11.20
C GLU A 208 26.14 17.73 -10.14
N ALA A 209 25.39 16.98 -9.35
CA ALA A 209 24.46 17.49 -8.35
C ALA A 209 23.99 16.38 -7.39
N ASP A 210 23.51 16.77 -6.22
CA ASP A 210 22.83 15.89 -5.28
C ASP A 210 21.36 15.73 -5.67
N TRP A 211 20.91 14.50 -5.90
CA TRP A 211 19.52 14.20 -6.20
C TRP A 211 18.73 13.98 -4.92
N VAL A 212 17.80 14.88 -4.62
CA VAL A 212 16.85 14.76 -3.52
C VAL A 212 15.62 14.01 -4.01
N ILE A 213 15.41 12.80 -3.50
CA ILE A 213 14.37 11.87 -3.96
C ILE A 213 13.25 11.78 -2.92
N HIS A 214 12.02 11.89 -3.41
CA HIS A 214 10.83 11.52 -2.66
C HIS A 214 10.08 10.39 -3.38
N THR A 215 9.71 9.34 -2.66
CA THR A 215 8.90 8.25 -3.18
C THR A 215 7.41 8.44 -2.88
N ALA A 216 6.57 7.94 -3.76
CA ALA A 216 5.13 7.96 -3.62
C ALA A 216 4.50 6.70 -4.25
N LYS A 217 3.30 6.33 -3.80
CA LYS A 217 2.73 5.01 -4.12
C LYS A 217 2.15 4.94 -5.54
N MET A 218 1.29 5.87 -5.88
CA MET A 218 0.53 5.85 -7.13
C MET A 218 0.60 7.22 -7.78
N LEU A 219 0.89 7.22 -9.07
CA LEU A 219 0.85 8.45 -9.85
C LEU A 219 -0.60 8.80 -10.23
N ASP A 220 -1.20 9.63 -9.39
CA ASP A 220 -2.44 10.38 -9.62
C ASP A 220 -2.25 11.86 -9.24
N ALA A 221 -3.19 12.73 -9.61
CA ALA A 221 -3.02 14.17 -9.41
C ALA A 221 -2.86 14.57 -7.92
N PRO A 222 -3.71 14.11 -6.97
CA PRO A 222 -3.55 14.47 -5.56
C PRO A 222 -2.21 14.01 -4.96
N THR A 223 -1.77 12.80 -5.31
CA THR A 223 -0.51 12.25 -4.81
C THR A 223 0.68 12.98 -5.42
N LEU A 224 0.61 13.32 -6.71
CA LEU A 224 1.62 14.12 -7.38
C LEU A 224 1.77 15.51 -6.75
N ASP A 225 0.67 16.22 -6.51
CA ASP A 225 0.70 17.55 -5.90
C ASP A 225 1.34 17.51 -4.50
N THR A 226 0.99 16.49 -3.71
CA THR A 226 1.55 16.28 -2.37
C THR A 226 3.04 15.98 -2.44
N ALA A 227 3.45 15.06 -3.31
CA ALA A 227 4.83 14.64 -3.45
C ALA A 227 5.74 15.76 -3.97
N VAL A 228 5.23 16.57 -4.91
CA VAL A 228 5.89 17.79 -5.39
C VAL A 228 6.09 18.79 -4.24
N GLY A 229 5.06 19.01 -3.42
CA GLY A 229 5.16 19.86 -2.24
C GLY A 229 6.24 19.38 -1.27
N HIS A 230 6.28 18.08 -0.99
CA HIS A 230 7.29 17.48 -0.12
C HIS A 230 8.71 17.66 -0.66
N VAL A 231 8.96 17.30 -1.92
CA VAL A 231 10.33 17.33 -2.48
C VAL A 231 10.87 18.75 -2.56
N ILE A 232 10.04 19.77 -2.84
CA ILE A 232 10.46 21.18 -2.87
C ILE A 232 10.93 21.64 -1.48
N ILE A 233 10.14 21.36 -0.44
CA ILE A 233 10.47 21.78 0.92
C ILE A 233 11.71 21.03 1.41
N ARG A 234 11.76 19.72 1.19
CA ARG A 234 12.88 18.87 1.64
C ARG A 234 14.19 19.24 0.95
N ASP A 235 14.18 19.52 -0.37
CA ASP A 235 15.34 20.02 -1.11
C ASP A 235 15.85 21.36 -0.54
N GLN A 236 14.94 22.29 -0.26
CA GLN A 236 15.32 23.57 0.34
C GLN A 236 16.01 23.39 1.70
N LEU A 237 15.48 22.51 2.55
CA LEU A 237 16.07 22.21 3.86
C LEU A 237 17.42 21.49 3.71
N TYR A 238 17.53 20.54 2.77
CA TYR A 238 18.79 19.86 2.47
C TYR A 238 19.88 20.83 2.06
N ARG A 239 19.56 21.77 1.15
CA ARG A 239 20.51 22.82 0.74
C ARG A 239 20.94 23.70 1.90
N GLN A 240 20.01 24.10 2.76
CA GLN A 240 20.31 24.93 3.93
C GLN A 240 21.22 24.20 4.94
N ASP A 241 20.96 22.93 5.20
CA ASP A 241 21.74 22.12 6.14
C ASP A 241 23.16 21.81 5.62
N ASN A 242 23.37 21.85 4.30
CA ASN A 242 24.65 21.51 3.65
C ASN A 242 25.35 22.69 2.94
N ASP A 243 24.84 23.92 3.07
CA ASP A 243 25.37 25.14 2.43
C ASP A 243 25.48 25.04 0.89
N LEU A 244 24.46 24.45 0.26
CA LEU A 244 24.40 24.22 -1.20
C LEU A 244 23.54 25.28 -1.91
N ASN A 245 23.89 25.58 -3.15
CA ASN A 245 23.14 26.45 -4.05
C ASN A 245 22.11 25.67 -4.87
N ILE A 246 21.21 26.40 -5.55
CA ILE A 246 20.13 25.80 -6.34
C ILE A 246 20.61 24.94 -7.52
N GLU A 247 21.82 25.17 -8.02
CA GLU A 247 22.41 24.41 -9.14
C GLU A 247 23.09 23.11 -8.67
N GLU A 248 23.33 22.97 -7.36
CA GLU A 248 24.02 21.83 -6.76
C GLU A 248 23.04 20.71 -6.35
N THR A 249 21.73 20.91 -6.53
CA THR A 249 20.71 19.90 -6.25
C THR A 249 19.74 19.70 -7.41
N LYS A 250 19.32 18.45 -7.60
CA LYS A 250 18.22 18.04 -8.49
C LYS A 250 17.11 17.41 -7.65
N ARG A 251 15.86 17.52 -8.11
CA ARG A 251 14.67 17.02 -7.41
C ARG A 251 14.01 15.93 -8.22
N ALA A 252 13.69 14.81 -7.57
CA ALA A 252 12.99 13.71 -8.19
C ALA A 252 11.81 13.22 -7.33
N VAL A 253 10.72 12.87 -7.99
CA VAL A 253 9.62 12.12 -7.40
C VAL A 253 9.51 10.77 -8.09
N VAL A 254 9.49 9.69 -7.31
CA VAL A 254 9.48 8.31 -7.80
C VAL A 254 8.17 7.62 -7.40
N PHE A 255 7.41 7.15 -8.39
CA PHE A 255 6.16 6.45 -8.19
C PHE A 255 6.31 4.95 -8.42
N ASN A 256 5.76 4.12 -7.52
CA ASN A 256 5.80 2.67 -7.68
C ASN A 256 4.97 2.18 -8.88
N THR A 257 3.72 2.66 -8.97
CA THR A 257 2.74 2.14 -9.92
C THR A 257 2.02 3.25 -10.67
N PHE A 258 1.64 2.94 -11.91
CA PHE A 258 0.80 3.77 -12.75
C PHE A 258 -0.41 2.97 -13.30
N PRO A 259 -1.57 3.59 -13.59
CA PRO A 259 -2.71 2.99 -14.29
C PRO A 259 -2.48 2.43 -15.71
N TRP A 260 -1.50 1.56 -15.95
CA TRP A 260 -1.21 1.05 -17.31
C TRP A 260 -2.37 0.27 -17.98
N GLU A 261 -3.41 -0.11 -17.23
CA GLU A 261 -4.61 -0.77 -17.75
C GLU A 261 -5.56 0.16 -18.54
N LEU A 262 -5.31 1.48 -18.56
CA LEU A 262 -6.12 2.48 -19.28
C LEU A 262 -5.59 2.76 -20.70
N ASP A 263 -5.55 1.78 -21.59
CA ASP A 263 -5.32 1.97 -23.05
C ASP A 263 -3.99 2.66 -23.46
N ILE A 264 -3.11 1.89 -24.10
CA ILE A 264 -1.67 2.17 -24.32
C ILE A 264 -1.42 3.43 -25.18
N GLU A 265 -2.43 3.93 -25.92
CA GLU A 265 -2.28 5.09 -26.80
C GLU A 265 -2.54 6.46 -26.13
N VAL A 266 -3.29 6.53 -25.02
CA VAL A 266 -3.71 7.81 -24.40
C VAL A 266 -2.94 8.12 -23.10
N VAL A 267 -2.43 7.08 -22.44
CA VAL A 267 -1.67 7.19 -21.19
C VAL A 267 -0.46 8.13 -21.29
N PRO A 268 0.41 8.04 -22.32
CA PRO A 268 1.57 8.92 -22.42
C PRO A 268 1.20 10.41 -22.48
N ASP A 269 0.12 10.76 -23.19
CA ASP A 269 -0.33 12.15 -23.32
C ASP A 269 -0.90 12.70 -22.02
N VAL A 270 -1.65 11.89 -21.26
CA VAL A 270 -2.17 12.28 -19.94
C VAL A 270 -1.04 12.43 -18.94
N LEU A 271 -0.10 11.48 -18.94
CA LEU A 271 1.10 11.51 -18.13
C LEU A 271 1.92 12.78 -18.38
N LYS A 272 2.21 13.06 -19.65
CA LYS A 272 2.91 14.26 -20.06
C LYS A 272 2.21 15.51 -19.54
N ARG A 273 0.88 15.60 -19.64
CA ARG A 273 0.11 16.75 -19.12
C ARG A 273 0.20 16.87 -17.60
N LEU A 274 0.13 15.75 -16.88
CA LEU A 274 0.25 15.74 -15.41
C LEU A 274 1.65 16.15 -14.96
N THR A 275 2.70 15.69 -15.64
CA THR A 275 4.10 15.94 -15.27
C THR A 275 4.67 17.23 -15.89
N THR A 276 3.96 17.88 -16.81
CA THR A 276 4.39 19.14 -17.45
C THR A 276 4.72 20.22 -16.42
N HIS A 277 3.87 20.41 -15.41
CA HIS A 277 4.10 21.44 -14.41
C HIS A 277 5.31 21.13 -13.50
N PRO A 278 5.41 19.93 -12.88
CA PRO A 278 6.63 19.50 -12.19
C PRO A 278 7.91 19.68 -13.01
N GLY A 279 7.91 19.24 -14.28
CA GLY A 279 9.07 19.41 -15.18
C GLY A 279 9.43 20.88 -15.40
N SER A 280 8.43 21.76 -15.58
CA SER A 280 8.66 23.20 -15.76
C SER A 280 9.31 23.91 -14.57
N ILE A 281 9.25 23.31 -13.37
CA ILE A 281 9.89 23.83 -12.16
C ILE A 281 11.13 23.02 -11.76
N GLY A 282 11.64 22.16 -12.65
CA GLY A 282 12.87 21.39 -12.45
C GLY A 282 12.71 20.22 -11.48
N ILE A 283 11.58 19.53 -11.52
CA ILE A 283 11.33 18.28 -10.79
C ILE A 283 11.15 17.17 -11.80
N GLU A 284 11.97 16.13 -11.69
CA GLU A 284 11.88 14.95 -12.52
C GLU A 284 10.93 13.92 -11.92
N VAL A 285 10.12 13.28 -12.75
CA VAL A 285 9.14 12.28 -12.30
C VAL A 285 9.48 10.93 -12.89
N PHE A 286 9.64 9.92 -12.04
CA PHE A 286 9.87 8.53 -12.43
C PHE A 286 8.65 7.68 -12.06
N ALA A 287 8.31 6.69 -12.88
CA ALA A 287 7.33 5.66 -12.52
C ALA A 287 7.81 4.25 -12.83
N GLY A 288 7.43 3.33 -11.94
CA GLY A 288 7.68 1.90 -12.06
C GLY A 288 6.75 1.18 -13.06
N VAL A 289 7.33 0.26 -13.83
CA VAL A 289 6.70 -0.69 -14.74
C VAL A 289 7.41 -2.03 -14.63
N GLU A 290 6.72 -3.05 -14.13
CA GLU A 290 7.27 -4.43 -14.06
C GLU A 290 8.67 -4.52 -13.42
N GLY A 291 8.94 -3.70 -12.40
CA GLY A 291 10.23 -3.65 -11.71
C GLY A 291 11.31 -2.79 -12.36
N ASN A 292 10.99 -2.05 -13.44
CA ASN A 292 11.86 -1.03 -14.04
C ASN A 292 11.30 0.36 -13.79
N PHE A 293 12.16 1.38 -13.68
CA PHE A 293 11.71 2.77 -13.54
C PHE A 293 12.01 3.58 -14.80
N HIS A 294 11.04 4.37 -15.22
CA HIS A 294 11.14 5.23 -16.39
C HIS A 294 10.88 6.68 -16.00
N GLN A 295 11.71 7.60 -16.51
CA GLN A 295 11.46 9.03 -16.43
C GLN A 295 10.27 9.38 -17.34
N ILE A 296 9.31 10.13 -16.80
CA ILE A 296 8.07 10.54 -17.49
C ILE A 296 8.09 12.03 -17.84
N THR A 297 8.93 12.81 -17.18
CA THR A 297 9.19 14.21 -17.55
C THR A 297 10.05 14.28 -18.81
N ASP A 298 9.65 15.14 -19.74
CA ASP A 298 10.42 15.49 -20.95
C ASP A 298 11.54 16.50 -20.65
#